data_AF-X1HUI2-F1
#
_entry.id   AF-X1HUI2-F1
#
_cell.length_a   1.000
_cell.length_b   1.000
_cell.length_c   1.000
_cell.angle_alpha   90.00
_cell.angle_beta   90.00
_cell.angle_gamma   90.00
#
_symmetry.space_group_name_H-M   'P 1'
#
loop_
_entity.id
_entity.type
_entity.pdbx_description
1 polymer ?
#
loop_
_entity_poly.entity_id
_entity_poly.type
_entity_poly.pdbx_seq_one_letter_code
_entity_poly.pdbx_strand_id
1 'polypeptide(L)'
;LIALAGLGAIEPIIAERNKEGDFKSIEDMCHRCDLRGINKRVLESLIKVGVLDCLGSRGTLLHNANRILSLAQREQHLRETGQSTMFDLWGETMSVPTPSLDLEAADISTNEKLAWERELMGVYLSEHPLSAIAAKLASENTILCGQIDAELVGQTVVVAGLVASVRSLFTRDRRPFVSAVLEDLDGRVEAMVWPKLYSDTRDLWQEGNMLLVEGKVRLRDDRVQLNCDHVRRYQPEAAPGEEVVTSQPTKPPIVAEEATAYTAPAESHRLVISISQTSDKETDVTYLHKL
;
A
#
# COMPACT_ATOMS: atom_id res chain seq x y z
N LEU A 1 -5.59 17.05 2.92
CA LEU A 1 -4.87 18.23 2.38
C LEU A 1 -4.97 19.46 3.27
N ILE A 2 -6.18 20.00 3.49
CA ILE A 2 -6.37 21.15 4.39
C ILE A 2 -5.85 20.86 5.81
N ALA A 3 -6.09 19.66 6.33
CA ALA A 3 -5.56 19.24 7.63
C ALA A 3 -4.01 19.13 7.67
N LEU A 4 -3.35 18.92 6.52
CA LEU A 4 -1.90 18.71 6.43
C LEU A 4 -1.14 20.03 6.19
N ALA A 5 -1.68 20.87 5.31
CA ALA A 5 -1.03 22.10 4.83
C ALA A 5 -1.67 23.39 5.37
N GLY A 6 -2.90 23.32 5.88
CA GLY A 6 -3.71 24.49 6.19
C GLY A 6 -4.38 25.08 4.94
N LEU A 7 -5.52 25.75 5.12
CA LEU A 7 -6.26 26.40 4.02
C LEU A 7 -5.40 27.42 3.27
N GLY A 8 -4.72 28.31 4.00
CA GLY A 8 -3.93 29.39 3.40
C GLY A 8 -2.73 28.95 2.56
N ALA A 9 -2.26 27.72 2.70
CA ALA A 9 -1.18 27.18 1.88
C ALA A 9 -1.66 26.54 0.56
N ILE A 10 -2.92 26.08 0.52
CA ILE A 10 -3.48 25.31 -0.59
C ILE A 10 -4.36 26.17 -1.50
N GLU A 11 -5.06 27.15 -0.93
CA GLU A 11 -5.96 28.04 -1.65
C GLU A 11 -5.28 28.75 -2.83
N PRO A 12 -4.03 29.27 -2.72
CA PRO A 12 -3.33 29.86 -3.87
C PRO A 12 -3.08 28.86 -5.00
N ILE A 13 -2.74 27.62 -4.68
CA ILE A 13 -2.48 26.56 -5.67
C ILE A 13 -3.77 26.23 -6.43
N ILE A 14 -4.89 26.08 -5.71
CA ILE A 14 -6.20 25.78 -6.31
C ILE A 14 -6.65 26.94 -7.19
N ALA A 15 -6.54 28.18 -6.68
CA ALA A 15 -6.95 29.37 -7.41
C ALA A 15 -6.19 29.51 -8.74
N GLU A 16 -4.87 29.31 -8.72
CA GLU A 16 -4.06 29.45 -9.93
C GLU A 16 -4.30 28.33 -10.93
N ARG A 17 -4.49 27.10 -10.45
CA ARG A 17 -4.88 25.98 -11.31
C ARG A 17 -6.24 26.21 -11.97
N ASN A 18 -7.21 26.74 -11.24
CA ASN A 18 -8.54 27.05 -11.80
C ASN A 18 -8.49 28.19 -12.83
N LYS A 19 -7.54 29.13 -12.67
CA LYS A 19 -7.36 30.29 -13.55
C LYS A 19 -6.61 29.95 -14.84
N GLU A 20 -5.53 29.19 -14.75
CA GLU A 20 -4.60 28.96 -15.87
C GLU A 20 -4.48 27.49 -16.31
N GLY A 21 -5.23 26.58 -15.68
CA GLY A 21 -5.24 25.16 -15.97
C GLY A 21 -4.16 24.37 -15.22
N ASP A 22 -3.93 23.13 -15.63
CA ASP A 22 -3.00 22.21 -14.98
C ASP A 22 -1.55 22.74 -14.97
N PHE A 23 -0.78 22.33 -13.96
CA PHE A 23 0.66 22.62 -13.90
C PHE A 23 1.40 21.63 -14.80
N LYS A 24 2.32 22.15 -15.62
CA LYS A 24 3.09 21.33 -16.57
C LYS A 24 4.35 20.71 -15.95
N SER A 25 4.88 21.35 -14.92
CA SER A 25 6.06 20.90 -14.18
C SER A 25 6.08 21.52 -12.79
N ILE A 26 7.03 21.09 -11.94
CA ILE A 26 7.20 21.67 -10.61
C ILE A 26 7.65 23.14 -10.69
N GLU A 27 8.45 23.48 -11.71
CA GLU A 27 8.89 24.85 -11.98
C GLU A 27 7.73 25.74 -12.41
N ASP A 28 6.85 25.23 -13.29
CA ASP A 28 5.62 25.93 -13.69
C ASP A 28 4.75 26.26 -12.47
N MET A 29 4.59 25.31 -11.55
CA MET A 29 3.88 25.55 -10.29
C MET A 29 4.58 26.61 -9.42
N CYS A 30 5.92 26.55 -9.28
CA CYS A 30 6.69 27.54 -8.51
C CYS A 30 6.61 28.95 -9.10
N HIS A 31 6.53 29.05 -10.42
CA HIS A 31 6.41 30.32 -11.14
C HIS A 31 5.02 30.93 -10.99
N ARG A 32 3.97 30.13 -11.22
CA ARG A 32 2.57 30.59 -11.25
C ARG A 32 1.97 30.82 -9.86
N CYS A 33 2.28 29.97 -8.88
CA CYS A 33 1.60 30.00 -7.58
C CYS A 33 2.26 30.93 -6.56
N ASP A 34 1.47 31.55 -5.69
CA ASP A 34 1.97 32.11 -4.43
C ASP A 34 2.16 30.99 -3.40
N LEU A 35 3.42 30.64 -3.14
CA LEU A 35 3.80 29.54 -2.27
C LEU A 35 4.31 30.00 -0.88
N ARG A 36 4.01 31.23 -0.45
CA ARG A 36 4.45 31.75 0.86
C ARG A 36 3.98 30.91 2.05
N GLY A 37 2.82 30.27 1.93
CA GLY A 37 2.28 29.35 2.93
C GLY A 37 2.96 27.97 2.96
N ILE A 38 3.82 27.66 1.99
CA ILE A 38 4.45 26.35 1.86
C ILE A 38 5.88 26.38 2.41
N ASN A 39 6.05 25.77 3.58
CA ASN A 39 7.36 25.43 4.12
C ASN A 39 7.77 24.01 3.72
N LYS A 40 9.00 23.62 4.07
CA LYS A 40 9.53 22.28 3.77
C LYS A 40 8.64 21.14 4.23
N ARG A 41 8.16 21.20 5.48
CA ARG A 41 7.28 20.16 6.03
C ARG A 41 6.01 20.02 5.21
N VAL A 42 5.40 21.15 4.83
CA VAL A 42 4.18 21.16 4.02
C VAL A 42 4.44 20.59 2.62
N LEU A 43 5.52 21.04 1.96
CA LEU A 43 5.90 20.53 0.63
C LEU A 43 6.13 19.00 0.68
N GLU A 44 6.91 18.52 1.63
CA GLU A 44 7.17 17.08 1.80
C GLU A 44 5.89 16.30 2.06
N SER A 45 4.97 16.80 2.90
CA SER A 45 3.68 16.15 3.11
C SER A 45 2.86 16.07 1.82
N LEU A 46 2.80 17.15 1.02
CA LEU A 46 2.09 17.16 -0.26
C LEU A 46 2.67 16.16 -1.27
N ILE A 47 4.01 16.06 -1.33
CA ILE A 47 4.68 15.06 -2.17
C ILE A 47 4.35 13.65 -1.66
N LYS A 48 4.51 13.40 -0.37
CA LYS A 48 4.31 12.07 0.25
C LYS A 48 2.89 11.53 0.05
N VAL A 49 1.87 12.39 0.09
CA VAL A 49 0.47 12.01 -0.14
C VAL A 49 0.05 12.02 -1.62
N GLY A 50 0.98 12.28 -2.54
CA GLY A 50 0.76 12.15 -3.98
C GLY A 50 0.13 13.33 -4.68
N VAL A 51 0.03 14.49 -4.04
CA VAL A 51 -0.57 15.70 -4.65
C VAL A 51 0.19 16.16 -5.89
N LEU A 52 1.50 15.90 -5.92
CA LEU A 52 2.41 16.35 -6.96
C LEU A 52 2.86 15.20 -7.89
N ASP A 53 2.20 14.03 -7.85
CA ASP A 53 2.58 12.87 -8.65
C ASP A 53 2.51 13.14 -10.17
N CYS A 54 1.68 14.09 -10.60
CA CYS A 54 1.63 14.54 -11.99
C CYS A 54 2.82 15.42 -12.41
N LEU A 55 3.62 15.91 -11.46
CA LEU A 55 4.76 16.82 -11.69
C LEU A 55 6.12 16.11 -11.53
N GLY A 56 6.13 14.86 -11.09
CA GLY A 56 7.35 14.07 -10.94
C GLY A 56 7.18 12.90 -9.96
N SER A 57 8.18 12.00 -9.93
CA SER A 57 8.17 10.91 -8.95
C SER A 57 8.39 11.45 -7.53
N ARG A 58 7.68 10.88 -6.55
CA ARG A 58 7.79 11.30 -5.14
C ARG A 58 9.22 11.31 -4.62
N GLY A 59 10.04 10.32 -5.00
CA GLY A 59 11.44 10.23 -4.58
C GLY A 59 12.29 11.38 -5.08
N THR A 60 12.26 11.64 -6.38
CA THR A 60 12.91 12.78 -7.02
C THR A 60 12.45 14.10 -6.41
N LEU A 61 11.14 14.31 -6.23
CA LEU A 61 10.62 15.55 -5.66
C LEU A 61 11.05 15.75 -4.19
N LEU A 62 11.07 14.69 -3.38
CA LEU A 62 11.52 14.77 -1.99
C LEU A 62 13.02 15.03 -1.87
N HIS A 63 13.83 14.32 -2.65
CA HIS A 63 15.28 14.52 -2.69
C HIS A 63 15.65 15.96 -3.04
N ASN A 64 14.87 16.57 -3.94
CA ASN A 64 15.08 17.94 -4.40
C ASN A 64 14.22 19.00 -3.66
N ALA A 65 13.54 18.67 -2.56
CA ALA A 65 12.57 19.56 -1.91
C ALA A 65 13.15 20.93 -1.52
N ASN A 66 14.41 20.97 -1.03
CA ASN A 66 15.08 22.24 -0.70
C ASN A 66 15.32 23.11 -1.94
N ARG A 67 15.65 22.49 -3.09
CA ARG A 67 15.89 23.20 -4.36
C ARG A 67 14.58 23.78 -4.90
N ILE A 68 13.51 23.00 -4.84
CA ILE A 68 12.15 23.41 -5.22
C ILE A 68 11.70 24.62 -4.38
N LEU A 69 11.87 24.57 -3.05
CA LEU A 69 11.55 25.70 -2.17
C LEU A 69 12.38 26.96 -2.49
N SER A 70 13.67 26.78 -2.79
CA SER A 70 14.55 27.89 -3.14
C SER A 70 14.11 28.57 -4.44
N LEU A 71 13.63 27.79 -5.43
CA LEU A 71 13.04 28.33 -6.64
C LEU A 71 11.75 29.10 -6.32
N ALA A 72 10.82 28.50 -5.58
CA ALA A 72 9.57 29.14 -5.18
C ALA A 72 9.79 30.49 -4.46
N GLN A 73 10.77 30.55 -3.55
CA GLN A 73 11.13 31.78 -2.85
C GLN A 73 11.71 32.85 -3.79
N ARG A 74 12.53 32.45 -4.76
CA ARG A 74 13.07 33.36 -5.77
C ARG A 74 11.97 33.93 -6.64
N GLU A 75 11.07 33.08 -7.16
CA GLU A 75 9.93 33.50 -7.99
C GLU A 75 8.98 34.43 -7.23
N GLN A 76 8.78 34.18 -5.94
CA GLN A 76 8.02 35.06 -5.06
C GLN A 76 8.70 36.43 -4.93
N HIS A 77 10.00 36.46 -4.69
CA HIS A 77 10.76 37.71 -4.55
C HIS A 77 10.76 38.55 -5.85
N LEU A 78 10.88 37.89 -7.01
CA LEU A 78 10.81 38.56 -8.31
C LEU A 78 9.44 39.22 -8.56
N ARG A 79 8.36 38.55 -8.18
CA ARG A 79 6.99 39.10 -8.24
C ARG A 79 6.82 40.30 -7.31
N GLU A 80 7.35 40.23 -6.09
CA GLU A 80 7.24 41.31 -5.10
C GLU A 80 8.05 42.55 -5.48
N THR A 81 9.23 42.35 -6.08
CA THR A 81 10.13 43.44 -6.50
C THR A 81 9.71 44.09 -7.82
N GLY A 82 8.70 43.56 -8.51
CA GLY A 82 8.23 44.06 -9.81
C GLY A 82 9.27 43.91 -10.92
N GLN A 83 10.28 43.06 -10.74
CA GLN A 83 11.32 42.83 -11.76
C GLN A 83 10.78 42.04 -12.95
N SER A 84 9.75 41.22 -12.76
CA SER A 84 9.03 40.57 -13.87
C SER A 84 8.40 41.59 -14.82
N THR A 85 7.80 42.65 -14.30
CA THR A 85 7.15 43.71 -15.09
C THR A 85 8.13 44.69 -15.75
N MET A 86 9.35 44.86 -15.23
CA MET A 86 10.36 45.73 -15.84
C MET A 86 10.92 45.19 -17.16
N PHE A 87 11.05 43.86 -17.30
CA PHE A 87 11.43 43.21 -18.56
C PHE A 87 10.29 43.27 -19.60
N ASP A 88 9.03 43.05 -19.17
CA ASP A 88 7.86 43.18 -20.06
C ASP A 88 7.65 44.61 -20.59
N LEU A 89 8.02 45.64 -19.82
CA LEU A 89 7.84 47.04 -20.20
C LEU A 89 8.82 47.52 -21.29
N TRP A 90 9.95 46.83 -21.49
CA TRP A 90 10.95 47.16 -22.51
C TRP A 90 10.67 46.54 -23.88
N GLY A 91 9.50 45.92 -24.08
CA GLY A 91 9.03 45.48 -25.39
C GLY A 91 9.72 44.23 -25.93
N GLU A 92 10.68 43.68 -25.18
CA GLU A 92 11.15 42.31 -25.36
C GLU A 92 10.25 41.42 -24.52
N THR A 93 9.19 40.86 -25.12
CA THR A 93 8.56 39.61 -24.64
C THR A 93 9.55 38.46 -24.81
N MET A 94 10.75 38.59 -24.25
CA MET A 94 11.56 37.44 -23.94
C MET A 94 10.84 36.75 -22.80
N SER A 95 10.15 35.66 -23.13
CA SER A 95 9.81 34.63 -22.15
C SER A 95 11.09 34.37 -21.35
N VAL A 96 11.19 34.95 -20.15
CA VAL A 96 12.31 34.67 -19.24
C VAL A 96 12.34 33.15 -19.13
N PRO A 97 13.43 32.48 -19.55
CA PRO A 97 13.49 31.03 -19.49
C PRO A 97 13.20 30.64 -18.04
N THR A 98 12.10 29.92 -17.80
CA THR A 98 11.79 29.40 -16.49
C THR A 98 13.04 28.68 -16.01
N PRO A 99 13.60 29.02 -14.83
CA PRO A 99 14.82 28.39 -14.36
C PRO A 99 14.59 26.88 -14.34
N SER A 100 15.25 26.15 -15.22
CA SER A 100 15.07 24.69 -15.30
C SER A 100 15.68 24.07 -14.06
N LEU A 101 14.90 23.33 -13.30
CA LEU A 101 15.40 22.68 -12.11
C LEU A 101 15.96 21.32 -12.52
N ASP A 102 17.29 21.19 -12.48
CA ASP A 102 17.93 19.89 -12.70
C ASP A 102 17.65 18.98 -11.50
N LEU A 103 16.62 18.16 -11.62
CA LEU A 103 16.14 17.28 -10.57
C LEU A 103 16.94 15.97 -10.55
N GLU A 104 17.72 15.78 -9.50
CA GLU A 104 18.41 14.51 -9.27
C GLU A 104 17.38 13.40 -9.02
N ALA A 105 17.40 12.36 -9.85
CA ALA A 105 16.49 11.24 -9.74
C ALA A 105 16.75 10.46 -8.45
N ALA A 106 15.67 10.13 -7.74
CA ALA A 106 15.72 9.26 -6.57
C ALA A 106 14.52 8.31 -6.59
N ASP A 107 14.80 7.02 -6.40
CA ASP A 107 13.79 5.98 -6.34
C ASP A 107 13.30 5.76 -4.92
N ILE A 108 12.02 5.43 -4.79
CA ILE A 108 11.37 5.12 -3.52
C ILE A 108 10.47 3.91 -3.72
N SER A 109 10.55 2.98 -2.78
CA SER A 109 9.80 1.74 -2.83
C SER A 109 8.28 1.98 -2.73
N THR A 110 7.48 1.09 -3.30
CA THR A 110 6.02 1.16 -3.14
C THR A 110 5.61 1.09 -1.67
N ASN A 111 6.29 0.27 -0.87
CA ASN A 111 6.02 0.12 0.57
C ASN A 111 6.18 1.45 1.33
N GLU A 112 7.21 2.24 1.04
CA GLU A 112 7.40 3.55 1.66
C GLU A 112 6.30 4.54 1.26
N LYS A 113 5.87 4.55 -0.01
CA LYS A 113 4.76 5.39 -0.47
C LYS A 113 3.47 5.05 0.27
N LEU A 114 3.15 3.77 0.39
CA LEU A 114 1.97 3.29 1.10
C LEU A 114 2.02 3.61 2.60
N ALA A 115 3.21 3.49 3.21
CA ALA A 115 3.41 3.86 4.61
C ALA A 115 3.07 5.34 4.85
N TRP A 116 3.50 6.24 3.96
CA TRP A 116 3.17 7.66 4.08
C TRP A 116 1.70 7.98 3.87
N GLU A 117 1.04 7.31 2.94
CA GLU A 117 -0.40 7.50 2.73
C GLU A 117 -1.19 7.10 3.98
N ARG A 118 -0.84 5.95 4.57
CA ARG A 118 -1.41 5.51 5.84
C ARG A 118 -1.09 6.48 6.98
N GLU A 119 0.14 6.94 7.11
CA GLU A 119 0.56 7.84 8.19
C GLU A 119 -0.11 9.22 8.08
N LEU A 120 -0.16 9.80 6.89
CA LEU A 120 -0.59 11.19 6.68
C LEU A 120 -2.09 11.35 6.37
N MET A 121 -2.73 10.31 5.83
CA MET A 121 -4.16 10.35 5.45
C MET A 121 -4.99 9.27 6.12
N GLY A 122 -4.37 8.27 6.77
CA GLY A 122 -5.09 7.15 7.38
C GLY A 122 -5.59 6.10 6.40
N VAL A 123 -5.39 6.30 5.09
CA VAL A 123 -5.92 5.45 4.00
C VAL A 123 -4.85 5.24 2.93
N TYR A 124 -4.91 4.13 2.21
CA TYR A 124 -4.10 3.91 1.00
C TYR A 124 -4.86 4.49 -0.20
N LEU A 125 -4.24 5.40 -0.95
CA LEU A 125 -4.83 6.02 -2.14
C LEU A 125 -4.31 5.41 -3.44
N SER A 126 -3.01 5.07 -3.50
CA SER A 126 -2.38 4.63 -4.75
C SER A 126 -2.70 3.17 -5.06
N GLU A 127 -2.37 2.27 -4.14
CA GLU A 127 -2.58 0.82 -4.31
C GLU A 127 -2.86 0.18 -2.95
N HIS A 128 -3.70 -0.86 -2.92
CA HIS A 128 -3.88 -1.65 -1.71
C HIS A 128 -2.62 -2.50 -1.47
N PRO A 129 -2.12 -2.65 -0.23
CA PRO A 129 -0.90 -3.42 0.04
C PRO A 129 -0.92 -4.87 -0.45
N LEU A 130 -2.11 -5.47 -0.56
CA LEU A 130 -2.27 -6.82 -1.12
C LEU A 130 -2.04 -6.89 -2.63
N SER A 131 -2.08 -5.76 -3.36
CA SER A 131 -1.90 -5.74 -4.83
C SER A 131 -0.53 -6.28 -5.21
N ALA A 132 0.51 -5.93 -4.46
CA ALA A 132 1.90 -6.37 -4.70
C ALA A 132 2.10 -7.88 -4.53
N ILE A 133 1.17 -8.57 -3.87
CA ILE A 133 1.28 -9.98 -3.48
C ILE A 133 0.10 -10.83 -3.97
N ALA A 134 -0.84 -10.24 -4.72
CA ALA A 134 -2.04 -10.92 -5.21
C ALA A 134 -1.72 -12.23 -5.94
N ALA A 135 -0.67 -12.26 -6.76
CA ALA A 135 -0.22 -13.46 -7.46
C ALA A 135 0.28 -14.57 -6.51
N LYS A 136 0.92 -14.20 -5.39
CA LYS A 136 1.35 -15.17 -4.36
C LYS A 136 0.15 -15.66 -3.55
N LEU A 137 -0.82 -14.79 -3.25
CA LEU A 137 -2.04 -15.16 -2.53
C LEU A 137 -2.89 -16.18 -3.31
N ALA A 138 -2.95 -16.07 -4.64
CA ALA A 138 -3.59 -17.08 -5.48
C ALA A 138 -3.02 -18.50 -5.29
N SER A 139 -1.74 -18.63 -4.95
CA SER A 139 -1.12 -19.93 -4.66
C SER A 139 -1.49 -20.52 -3.29
N GLU A 140 -2.01 -19.70 -2.37
CA GLU A 140 -2.48 -20.12 -1.05
C GLU A 140 -4.00 -20.46 -1.05
N ASN A 141 -4.63 -20.55 -2.23
CA ASN A 141 -6.06 -20.83 -2.40
C ASN A 141 -6.98 -19.86 -1.62
N THR A 142 -6.60 -18.58 -1.59
CA THR A 142 -7.37 -17.53 -0.92
C THR A 142 -8.58 -17.11 -1.73
N ILE A 143 -9.70 -16.88 -1.07
CA ILE A 143 -10.86 -16.19 -1.64
C ILE A 143 -10.78 -14.69 -1.31
N LEU A 144 -11.26 -13.85 -2.23
CA LEU A 144 -11.37 -12.41 -1.98
C LEU A 144 -12.56 -12.11 -1.07
N CYS A 145 -12.45 -11.09 -0.21
CA CYS A 145 -13.46 -10.68 0.76
C CYS A 145 -14.79 -10.34 0.08
N GLY A 146 -14.75 -9.68 -1.08
CA GLY A 146 -15.94 -9.33 -1.86
C GLY A 146 -16.70 -10.52 -2.44
N GLN A 147 -16.04 -11.68 -2.55
CA GLN A 147 -16.63 -12.92 -3.05
C GLN A 147 -17.28 -13.77 -1.94
N ILE A 148 -17.19 -13.34 -0.68
CA ILE A 148 -17.76 -14.07 0.45
C ILE A 148 -19.23 -13.69 0.62
N ASP A 149 -20.10 -14.54 0.09
CA ASP A 149 -21.55 -14.34 0.11
C ASP A 149 -22.30 -15.42 0.90
N ALA A 150 -23.64 -15.39 0.80
CA ALA A 150 -24.52 -16.29 1.51
C ALA A 150 -24.44 -17.76 1.01
N GLU A 151 -23.94 -18.00 -0.20
CA GLU A 151 -23.83 -19.35 -0.78
C GLU A 151 -22.68 -20.14 -0.12
N LEU A 152 -21.68 -19.42 0.41
CA LEU A 152 -20.55 -20.01 1.12
C LEU A 152 -20.84 -20.30 2.59
N VAL A 153 -22.03 -19.99 3.11
CA VAL A 153 -22.39 -20.22 4.51
C VAL A 153 -22.18 -21.68 4.91
N GLY A 154 -21.42 -21.89 5.98
CA GLY A 154 -21.09 -23.22 6.48
C GLY A 154 -19.81 -23.81 5.90
N GLN A 155 -19.24 -23.22 4.85
CA GLN A 155 -17.94 -23.58 4.29
C GLN A 155 -16.80 -22.91 5.06
N THR A 156 -15.63 -23.52 5.03
CA THR A 156 -14.39 -22.93 5.54
C THR A 156 -13.64 -22.32 4.37
N VAL A 157 -13.24 -21.06 4.52
CA VAL A 157 -12.52 -20.30 3.50
C VAL A 157 -11.24 -19.70 4.09
N VAL A 158 -10.26 -19.44 3.22
CA VAL A 158 -9.02 -18.75 3.58
C VAL A 158 -9.02 -17.39 2.92
N VAL A 159 -8.75 -16.34 3.70
CA VAL A 159 -8.74 -14.95 3.25
C VAL A 159 -7.42 -14.32 3.63
N ALA A 160 -6.80 -13.61 2.69
CA ALA A 160 -5.69 -12.74 2.98
C ALA A 160 -6.19 -11.29 2.99
N GLY A 161 -6.05 -10.63 4.13
CA GLY A 161 -6.63 -9.31 4.34
C GLY A 161 -5.74 -8.43 5.21
N LEU A 162 -5.85 -7.12 5.00
CA LEU A 162 -5.33 -6.14 5.93
C LEU A 162 -6.38 -5.87 7.02
N VAL A 163 -5.96 -5.85 8.27
CA VAL A 163 -6.84 -5.51 9.40
C VAL A 163 -7.17 -4.01 9.31
N ALA A 164 -8.40 -3.70 8.93
CA ALA A 164 -8.88 -2.33 8.76
C ALA A 164 -9.36 -1.70 10.07
N SER A 165 -9.98 -2.49 10.95
CA SER A 165 -10.39 -2.05 12.30
C SER A 165 -10.56 -3.25 13.23
N VAL A 166 -10.43 -3.01 14.54
CA VAL A 166 -10.59 -4.04 15.57
C VAL A 166 -11.46 -3.52 16.71
N ARG A 167 -12.50 -4.28 17.07
CA ARG A 167 -13.38 -4.00 18.19
C ARG A 167 -13.28 -5.10 19.23
N SER A 168 -12.79 -4.74 20.41
CA SER A 168 -12.81 -5.62 21.58
C SER A 168 -14.21 -5.74 22.17
N LEU A 169 -14.61 -6.97 22.45
CA LEU A 169 -15.92 -7.34 22.96
C LEU A 169 -15.75 -8.36 24.10
N PHE A 170 -16.83 -8.57 24.85
CA PHE A 170 -16.87 -9.56 25.92
C PHE A 170 -18.05 -10.50 25.71
N THR A 171 -17.81 -11.79 25.91
CA THR A 171 -18.86 -12.79 25.95
C THR A 171 -19.73 -12.61 27.20
N ARG A 172 -20.86 -13.33 27.28
CA ARG A 172 -21.78 -13.26 28.44
C ARG A 172 -21.11 -13.64 29.76
N ASP A 173 -20.11 -14.51 29.69
CA ASP A 173 -19.25 -14.94 30.80
C ASP A 173 -17.97 -14.10 30.94
N ARG A 174 -17.96 -12.88 30.39
CA ARG A 174 -16.89 -11.88 30.52
C ARG A 174 -15.52 -12.31 29.98
N ARG A 175 -15.47 -13.23 29.01
CA ARG A 175 -14.22 -13.55 28.30
C ARG A 175 -14.02 -12.59 27.13
N PRO A 176 -12.82 -12.00 26.96
CA PRO A 176 -12.55 -11.07 25.88
C PRO A 176 -12.48 -11.80 24.54
N PHE A 177 -13.03 -11.18 23.50
CA PHE A 177 -12.95 -11.62 22.10
C PHE A 177 -12.91 -10.38 21.19
N VAL A 178 -12.59 -10.55 19.91
CA VAL A 178 -12.57 -9.43 18.96
C VAL A 178 -13.44 -9.67 17.75
N SER A 179 -14.05 -8.60 17.26
CA SER A 179 -14.56 -8.47 15.89
C SER A 179 -13.54 -7.61 15.14
N ALA A 180 -12.96 -8.14 14.07
CA ALA A 180 -12.01 -7.44 13.23
C ALA A 180 -12.55 -7.34 11.81
N VAL A 181 -12.39 -6.19 11.17
CA VAL A 181 -12.71 -6.03 9.75
C VAL A 181 -11.45 -6.29 8.95
N LEU A 182 -11.50 -7.28 8.06
CA LEU A 182 -10.46 -7.56 7.08
C LEU A 182 -10.83 -6.87 5.77
N GLU A 183 -9.85 -6.27 5.12
CA GLU A 183 -9.99 -5.58 3.85
C GLU A 183 -9.00 -6.14 2.83
N ASP A 184 -9.48 -6.35 1.61
CA ASP A 184 -8.64 -6.71 0.48
C ASP A 184 -8.92 -5.90 -0.79
N LEU A 185 -8.50 -6.42 -1.94
CA LEU A 185 -8.63 -5.76 -3.24
C LEU A 185 -10.09 -5.63 -3.72
N ASP A 186 -10.98 -6.46 -3.19
CA ASP A 186 -12.34 -6.65 -3.71
C ASP A 186 -13.42 -6.29 -2.68
N GLY A 187 -13.07 -6.24 -1.39
CA GLY A 187 -14.02 -5.80 -0.39
C GLY A 187 -13.55 -5.95 1.04
N ARG A 188 -14.53 -6.07 1.93
CA ARG A 188 -14.33 -6.17 3.37
C ARG A 188 -15.20 -7.28 3.94
N VAL A 189 -14.65 -8.01 4.91
CA VAL A 189 -15.39 -9.04 5.65
C VAL A 189 -15.13 -8.91 7.15
N GLU A 190 -16.17 -9.09 7.96
CA GLU A 190 -16.06 -9.12 9.41
C GLU A 190 -15.60 -10.51 9.87
N ALA A 191 -14.51 -10.57 10.63
CA ALA A 191 -13.98 -11.78 11.23
C ALA A 191 -14.17 -11.75 12.76
N MET A 192 -14.88 -12.75 13.27
CA MET A 192 -15.15 -12.98 14.68
C MET A 192 -14.10 -13.94 15.25
N VAL A 193 -13.34 -13.47 16.23
CA VAL A 193 -12.22 -14.21 16.84
C VAL A 193 -12.56 -14.50 18.29
N TRP A 194 -13.03 -15.72 18.54
CA TRP A 194 -13.52 -16.13 19.85
C TRP A 194 -12.40 -16.25 20.90
N PRO A 195 -12.72 -16.20 22.21
CA PRO A 195 -11.72 -16.08 23.27
C PRO A 195 -10.59 -17.10 23.23
N LYS A 196 -10.88 -18.35 22.82
CA LYS A 196 -9.89 -19.43 22.73
C LYS A 196 -8.80 -19.13 21.70
N LEU A 197 -9.17 -18.59 20.54
CA LEU A 197 -8.21 -18.22 19.51
C LEU A 197 -7.59 -16.85 19.81
N TYR A 198 -8.39 -15.93 20.33
CA TYR A 198 -7.93 -14.57 20.62
C TYR A 198 -6.85 -14.53 21.69
N SER A 199 -6.88 -15.39 22.72
CA SER A 199 -5.84 -15.43 23.76
C SER A 199 -4.44 -15.62 23.19
N ASP A 200 -4.32 -16.43 22.13
CA ASP A 200 -3.05 -16.88 21.59
C ASP A 200 -2.60 -16.01 20.40
N THR A 201 -3.48 -15.15 19.90
CA THR A 201 -3.28 -14.38 18.65
C THR A 201 -3.45 -12.88 18.84
N ARG A 202 -3.49 -12.37 20.08
CA ARG A 202 -3.76 -10.95 20.39
C ARG A 202 -2.93 -9.97 19.57
N ASP A 203 -1.63 -10.25 19.44
CA ASP A 203 -0.68 -9.35 18.78
C ASP A 203 -0.91 -9.26 17.26
N LEU A 204 -1.65 -10.21 16.68
CA LEU A 204 -1.98 -10.21 15.25
C LEU A 204 -3.13 -9.25 14.92
N TRP A 205 -4.07 -9.03 15.85
CA TRP A 205 -5.27 -8.21 15.64
C TRP A 205 -5.02 -6.74 15.92
N GLN A 206 -4.18 -6.12 15.09
CA GLN A 206 -3.88 -4.69 15.12
C GLN A 206 -4.12 -4.08 13.74
N GLU A 207 -4.64 -2.85 13.69
CA GLU A 207 -4.86 -2.15 12.43
C GLU A 207 -3.57 -2.05 11.61
N GLY A 208 -3.68 -2.33 10.31
CA GLY A 208 -2.54 -2.36 9.39
C GLY A 208 -1.80 -3.70 9.32
N ASN A 209 -2.00 -4.63 10.26
CA ASN A 209 -1.44 -5.97 10.11
C ASN A 209 -2.06 -6.69 8.92
N MET A 210 -1.23 -7.42 8.18
CA MET A 210 -1.65 -8.27 7.08
C MET A 210 -1.70 -9.72 7.56
N LEU A 211 -2.86 -10.34 7.43
CA LEU A 211 -3.14 -11.65 8.01
C LEU A 211 -3.67 -12.59 6.94
N LEU A 212 -3.29 -13.86 7.07
CA LEU A 212 -4.02 -14.96 6.45
C LEU A 212 -4.93 -15.57 7.50
N VAL A 213 -6.23 -15.53 7.22
CA VAL A 213 -7.30 -15.95 8.12
C VAL A 213 -8.06 -17.10 7.49
N GLU A 214 -8.05 -18.24 8.15
CA GLU A 214 -8.94 -19.35 7.83
C GLU A 214 -10.14 -19.29 8.78
N GLY A 215 -11.34 -19.36 8.22
CA GLY A 215 -12.54 -19.28 9.03
C GLY A 215 -13.78 -19.81 8.34
N LYS A 216 -14.75 -20.17 9.17
CA LYS A 216 -16.05 -20.66 8.72
C LYS A 216 -17.01 -19.51 8.44
N VAL A 217 -17.58 -19.48 7.24
CA VAL A 217 -18.57 -18.48 6.84
C VAL A 217 -19.87 -18.68 7.61
N ARG A 218 -20.42 -17.59 8.15
CA ARG A 218 -21.66 -17.55 8.92
C ARG A 218 -22.51 -16.36 8.47
N LEU A 219 -23.82 -16.55 8.50
CA LEU A 219 -24.78 -15.46 8.33
C LEU A 219 -25.25 -15.00 9.71
N ARG A 220 -25.21 -13.70 9.97
CA ARG A 220 -25.72 -13.08 11.20
C ARG A 220 -26.33 -11.72 10.87
N ASP A 221 -27.57 -11.50 11.29
CA ASP A 221 -28.29 -10.24 11.06
C ASP A 221 -28.25 -9.79 9.58
N ASP A 222 -28.47 -10.74 8.66
CA ASP A 222 -28.37 -10.61 7.19
C ASP A 222 -27.00 -10.14 6.64
N ARG A 223 -25.95 -10.26 7.46
CA ARG A 223 -24.57 -10.01 7.05
C ARG A 223 -23.73 -11.28 7.10
N VAL A 224 -22.88 -11.44 6.10
CA VAL A 224 -21.92 -12.54 6.06
C VAL A 224 -20.69 -12.15 6.88
N GLN A 225 -20.27 -13.05 7.75
CA GLN A 225 -19.12 -12.90 8.63
C GLN A 225 -18.32 -14.21 8.69
N LEU A 226 -17.04 -14.12 8.99
CA LEU A 226 -16.17 -15.25 9.23
C LEU A 226 -16.07 -15.53 10.72
N ASN A 227 -16.25 -16.77 11.14
CA ASN A 227 -15.75 -17.21 12.43
C ASN A 227 -14.33 -17.71 12.22
N CYS A 228 -13.35 -16.99 12.77
CA CYS A 228 -11.94 -17.31 12.59
C CYS A 228 -11.58 -18.59 13.37
N ASP A 229 -11.00 -19.56 12.67
CA ASP A 229 -10.54 -20.83 13.22
C ASP A 229 -9.01 -20.86 13.32
N HIS A 230 -8.31 -20.34 12.29
CA HIS A 230 -6.85 -20.18 12.29
C HIS A 230 -6.45 -18.80 11.73
N VAL A 231 -5.37 -18.24 12.27
CA VAL A 231 -4.80 -16.98 11.78
C VAL A 231 -3.29 -17.01 11.88
N ARG A 232 -2.62 -16.48 10.85
CA ARG A 232 -1.18 -16.21 10.87
C ARG A 232 -0.88 -14.87 10.24
N ARG A 233 0.25 -14.28 10.62
CA ARG A 233 0.76 -13.09 9.92
C ARG A 233 1.11 -13.50 8.49
N TYR A 234 0.63 -12.72 7.53
CA TYR A 234 1.13 -12.85 6.17
C TYR A 234 2.48 -12.14 6.10
N GLN A 235 3.55 -12.91 5.91
CA GLN A 235 4.85 -12.38 5.57
C GLN A 235 5.07 -12.70 4.10
N PRO A 236 5.14 -11.70 3.20
CA PRO A 236 5.67 -11.96 1.88
C PRO A 236 7.12 -12.40 2.09
N GLU A 237 7.44 -13.63 1.71
CA GLU A 237 8.82 -14.07 1.65
C GLU A 237 9.59 -13.03 0.84
N ALA A 238 10.51 -12.35 1.52
CA ALA A 238 11.36 -11.34 0.90
C ALA A 238 12.00 -11.99 -0.33
N ALA A 239 12.02 -11.28 -1.46
CA ALA A 239 12.80 -11.73 -2.60
C ALA A 239 14.21 -12.10 -2.10
N PRO A 240 14.81 -13.21 -2.56
CA PRO A 240 16.14 -13.61 -2.10
C PRO A 240 17.13 -12.53 -2.53
N GLY A 241 17.51 -11.64 -1.61
CA GLY A 241 18.32 -10.47 -1.96
C GLY A 241 18.53 -9.40 -0.89
N GLU A 242 17.93 -9.48 0.31
CA GLU A 242 18.27 -8.55 1.40
C GLU A 242 18.57 -9.33 2.68
N GLU A 243 19.86 -9.63 2.88
CA GLU A 243 20.39 -10.07 4.17
C GLU A 243 20.18 -8.95 5.19
N VAL A 244 19.16 -9.11 6.03
CA VAL A 244 19.00 -8.32 7.24
C VAL A 244 20.15 -8.70 8.18
N VAL A 245 21.18 -7.84 8.24
CA VAL A 245 22.21 -7.88 9.27
C VAL A 245 21.57 -7.62 10.62
N THR A 246 21.10 -8.68 11.27
CA THR A 246 20.75 -8.66 12.68
C THR A 246 22.01 -8.96 13.48
N SER A 247 22.56 -7.91 14.09
CA SER A 247 23.60 -7.99 15.10
C SER A 247 23.10 -8.83 16.29
N GLN A 248 23.56 -10.06 16.43
CA GLN A 248 23.47 -10.81 17.68
C GLN A 248 24.64 -10.42 18.60
N PRO A 249 24.42 -10.25 19.92
CA PRO A 249 25.51 -10.19 20.89
C PRO A 249 26.15 -11.57 21.04
N THR A 250 27.46 -11.60 20.87
CA THR A 250 28.34 -12.75 21.01
C THR A 250 28.27 -13.40 22.40
N LYS A 251 28.20 -14.74 22.43
CA LYS A 251 28.67 -15.55 23.56
C LYS A 251 29.57 -16.68 23.03
N PRO A 252 30.67 -17.06 23.72
CA PRO A 252 31.78 -17.81 23.13
C PRO A 252 31.49 -19.32 22.97
N PRO A 253 32.30 -20.05 22.17
CA PRO A 253 31.98 -21.40 21.73
C PRO A 253 32.37 -22.45 22.79
N ILE A 254 31.56 -23.51 22.87
CA ILE A 254 31.93 -24.78 23.49
C ILE A 254 31.76 -25.88 22.43
N VAL A 255 32.74 -26.79 22.44
CA VAL A 255 33.11 -27.74 21.38
C VAL A 255 32.29 -29.03 21.42
N ALA A 256 31.94 -29.51 20.21
CA ALA A 256 31.67 -30.87 19.70
C ALA A 256 30.99 -31.96 20.56
N GLU A 257 29.99 -32.65 19.99
CA GLU A 257 30.01 -34.13 19.81
C GLU A 257 28.93 -34.62 18.80
N GLU A 258 29.08 -35.86 18.35
CA GLU A 258 28.69 -36.44 17.06
C GLU A 258 27.24 -36.99 16.89
N ALA A 259 26.86 -37.09 15.59
CA ALA A 259 26.10 -38.13 14.89
C ALA A 259 24.67 -38.54 15.30
N THR A 260 23.75 -38.49 14.32
CA THR A 260 23.09 -39.70 13.76
C THR A 260 22.33 -39.39 12.47
N ALA A 261 22.32 -40.36 11.56
CA ALA A 261 21.75 -40.31 10.21
C ALA A 261 20.22 -40.35 10.20
N TYR A 262 19.59 -39.60 9.28
CA TYR A 262 18.17 -39.75 8.95
C TYR A 262 17.99 -39.90 7.43
N THR A 263 17.35 -40.99 7.04
CA THR A 263 17.10 -41.45 5.67
C THR A 263 15.97 -40.64 5.03
N ALA A 264 16.17 -40.13 3.81
CA ALA A 264 15.14 -39.42 3.05
C ALA A 264 14.07 -40.39 2.49
N PRO A 265 12.76 -40.08 2.54
CA PRO A 265 11.75 -40.78 1.75
C PRO A 265 11.58 -40.16 0.35
N ALA A 266 11.33 -41.03 -0.62
CA ALA A 266 11.26 -40.74 -2.05
C ALA A 266 10.16 -39.73 -2.46
N GLU A 267 10.50 -38.85 -3.40
CA GLU A 267 9.61 -37.82 -3.98
C GLU A 267 8.58 -38.43 -4.94
N SER A 268 7.30 -38.36 -4.57
CA SER A 268 6.19 -38.66 -5.49
C SER A 268 5.86 -37.43 -6.32
N HIS A 269 6.21 -37.47 -7.60
CA HIS A 269 5.86 -36.40 -8.54
C HIS A 269 4.43 -36.60 -9.04
N ARG A 270 3.54 -35.63 -8.77
CA ARG A 270 2.17 -35.63 -9.27
C ARG A 270 2.05 -34.68 -10.45
N LEU A 271 1.81 -35.24 -11.63
CA LEU A 271 1.54 -34.48 -12.84
C LEU A 271 0.05 -34.17 -12.92
N VAL A 272 -0.31 -32.89 -12.99
CA VAL A 272 -1.69 -32.43 -13.19
C VAL A 272 -1.78 -31.81 -14.57
N ILE A 273 -2.46 -32.49 -15.48
CA ILE A 273 -2.74 -31.99 -16.83
C ILE A 273 -4.12 -31.35 -16.79
N SER A 274 -4.18 -30.05 -17.04
CA SER A 274 -5.44 -29.33 -17.22
C SER A 274 -5.79 -29.33 -18.71
N ILE A 275 -6.96 -29.86 -19.05
CA ILE A 275 -7.49 -29.85 -20.42
C ILE A 275 -8.76 -29.00 -20.40
N SER A 276 -8.77 -27.95 -21.21
CA SER A 276 -9.93 -27.08 -21.39
C SER A 276 -10.92 -27.75 -22.32
N GLN A 277 -12.14 -27.98 -21.85
CA GLN A 277 -13.22 -28.56 -22.64
C GLN A 277 -13.68 -27.55 -23.69
N THR A 278 -13.76 -27.97 -24.94
CA THR A 278 -14.25 -27.16 -26.06
C THR A 278 -15.72 -27.47 -26.33
N SER A 279 -16.34 -26.70 -27.22
CA SER A 279 -17.72 -26.96 -27.66
C SER A 279 -17.84 -28.20 -28.57
N ASP A 280 -16.73 -28.83 -28.94
CA ASP A 280 -16.69 -30.02 -29.79
C ASP A 280 -16.30 -31.27 -28.99
N LYS A 281 -17.34 -31.95 -28.50
CA LYS A 281 -17.23 -33.09 -27.57
C LYS A 281 -16.57 -34.33 -28.20
N GLU A 282 -16.72 -34.58 -29.50
CA GLU A 282 -16.12 -35.75 -30.15
C GLU A 282 -14.61 -35.59 -30.32
N THR A 283 -14.17 -34.37 -30.63
CA THR A 283 -12.75 -34.04 -30.76
C THR A 283 -12.03 -34.08 -29.40
N ASP A 284 -12.67 -33.56 -28.34
CA ASP A 284 -12.12 -33.58 -26.98
C ASP A 284 -11.93 -35.00 -26.44
N VAL A 285 -12.89 -35.90 -26.69
CA VAL A 285 -12.79 -37.33 -26.30
C VAL A 285 -11.67 -38.03 -27.08
N THR A 286 -11.49 -37.68 -28.36
CA THR A 286 -10.41 -38.24 -29.18
C THR A 286 -9.03 -37.79 -28.68
N TYR A 287 -8.90 -36.58 -28.16
CA TYR A 287 -7.66 -36.06 -27.56
C TYR A 287 -7.32 -36.74 -26.22
N LEU A 288 -8.33 -37.02 -25.41
CA LEU A 288 -8.19 -37.74 -24.13
C LEU A 288 -7.67 -39.18 -24.29
N HIS A 289 -8.02 -39.86 -25.39
CA HIS A 289 -7.56 -41.23 -25.64
C HIS A 289 -6.15 -41.33 -26.25
N LYS A 290 -5.50 -40.19 -26.55
CA LYS A 290 -4.12 -40.14 -27.08
C LYS A 290 -3.06 -39.73 -26.04
N LEU A 291 -3.48 -39.31 -24.85
CA LEU A 291 -2.63 -39.02 -23.68
C LEU A 291 -2.43 -40.28 -22.83
#